data_AF-A0A8T4FT07-F1
#
_entry.id   AF-A0A8T4FT07-F1
#
_cell.length_a   1.000
_cell.length_b   1.000
_cell.length_c   1.000
_cell.angle_alpha   90.00
_cell.angle_beta   90.00
_cell.angle_gamma   90.00
#
_symmetry.space_group_name_H-M   'P 1'
#
loop_
_entity.id
_entity.type
_entity.pdbx_description
1 polymer ?
#
loop_
_entity_poly.entity_id
_entity_poly.type
_entity_poly.pdbx_seq_one_letter_code
_entity_poly.pdbx_strand_id
1 'polypeptide(L)'
;DSLQNIAMENVARRTAEIKDAEHIIREELAKIEKEMSESEANAIIRDLSLKFTSIKDRELSMARTRLKSADPESVIEDLTRSLVNNLTSELYMNMRKASREGDWETCAAVRRLFGLEDR
;
A
#
# COMPACT_ATOMS: atom_id res chain seq x y z
N ASP A 1 -5.15 9.75 62.37
CA ASP A 1 -6.35 9.31 61.62
C ASP A 1 -6.73 10.23 60.45
N SER A 2 -6.95 11.53 60.65
CA SER A 2 -7.36 12.45 59.56
C SER A 2 -6.34 12.56 58.40
N LEU A 3 -5.04 12.69 58.71
CA LEU A 3 -3.99 12.76 57.69
C LEU A 3 -3.80 11.46 56.90
N GLN A 4 -4.07 10.32 57.54
CA GLN A 4 -3.93 9.00 56.94
C GLN A 4 -5.05 8.73 55.93
N ASN A 5 -6.28 9.16 56.24
CA ASN A 5 -7.40 9.13 55.30
C ASN A 5 -7.17 10.03 54.09
N ILE A 6 -6.69 11.26 54.29
CA ILE A 6 -6.37 12.21 53.19
C ILE A 6 -5.27 11.65 52.29
N ALA A 7 -4.25 11.00 52.87
CA ALA A 7 -3.19 10.36 52.09
C ALA A 7 -3.72 9.19 51.23
N MET A 8 -4.59 8.35 51.79
CA MET A 8 -5.22 7.24 51.06
C MET A 8 -6.12 7.73 49.92
N GLU A 9 -6.91 8.78 50.16
CA GLU A 9 -7.78 9.39 49.15
C GLU A 9 -6.96 10.02 48.01
N ASN A 10 -5.84 10.68 48.35
CA ASN A 10 -4.91 11.22 47.37
C ASN A 10 -4.24 10.13 46.51
N VAL A 11 -3.85 9.01 47.11
CA VAL A 11 -3.28 7.87 46.38
C VAL A 11 -4.33 7.28 45.45
N ALA A 12 -5.55 7.02 45.93
CA ALA A 12 -6.64 6.48 45.11
C ALA A 12 -6.97 7.39 43.91
N ARG A 13 -7.05 8.71 44.15
CA ARG A 13 -7.26 9.70 43.10
C ARG A 13 -6.14 9.69 42.07
N ARG A 14 -4.87 9.73 42.50
CA ARG A 14 -3.71 9.69 41.59
C ARG A 14 -3.65 8.38 40.80
N THR A 15 -4.01 7.25 41.40
CA THR A 15 -4.06 5.96 40.70
C THR A 15 -5.17 5.94 39.64
N ALA A 16 -6.32 6.56 39.91
CA ALA A 16 -7.38 6.71 38.91
C ALA A 16 -6.93 7.62 37.75
N GLU A 17 -6.35 8.79 38.06
CA GLU A 17 -5.80 9.72 37.07
C GLU A 17 -4.74 9.06 36.17
N ILE A 18 -3.87 8.21 36.73
CA ILE A 18 -2.87 7.44 35.95
C ILE A 18 -3.55 6.46 35.00
N LYS A 19 -4.58 5.72 35.46
CA LYS A 19 -5.30 4.76 34.62
C LYS A 19 -6.02 5.45 33.47
N ASP A 20 -6.61 6.61 33.74
CA ASP A 20 -7.29 7.42 32.73
C ASP A 20 -6.28 7.95 31.69
N ALA A 21 -5.11 8.42 32.15
CA ALA A 21 -4.03 8.83 31.26
C ALA A 21 -3.50 7.67 30.40
N GLU A 22 -3.30 6.47 30.98
CA GLU A 22 -2.91 5.26 30.25
C GLU A 22 -3.96 4.81 29.23
N HIS A 23 -5.24 5.07 29.50
CA HIS A 23 -6.31 4.79 28.55
C HIS A 23 -6.24 5.74 27.36
N ILE A 24 -6.14 7.05 27.60
CA ILE A 24 -6.01 8.08 26.55
C ILE A 24 -4.78 7.80 25.68
N ILE A 25 -3.62 7.50 26.30
CA ILE A 25 -2.40 7.19 25.57
C ILE A 25 -2.58 5.98 24.64
N ARG A 26 -3.26 4.92 25.10
CA ARG A 26 -3.52 3.74 24.26
C ARG A 26 -4.44 4.05 23.08
N GLU A 27 -5.46 4.87 23.29
CA GLU A 27 -6.36 5.29 22.21
C GLU A 27 -5.64 6.15 21.17
N GLU A 28 -4.80 7.10 21.60
CA GLU A 28 -4.03 7.95 20.68
C GLU A 28 -2.94 7.16 19.93
N LEU A 29 -2.28 6.21 20.59
CA LEU A 29 -1.34 5.31 19.92
C LEU A 29 -2.02 4.49 18.82
N ALA A 30 -3.21 3.94 19.09
CA ALA A 30 -3.97 3.19 18.08
C ALA A 30 -4.39 4.07 16.89
N LYS A 31 -4.71 5.35 17.12
CA LYS A 31 -4.98 6.32 16.04
C LYS A 31 -3.73 6.58 15.20
N ILE A 32 -2.59 6.82 15.84
CA ILE A 32 -1.31 7.05 15.16
C ILE A 32 -0.92 5.84 14.31
N GLU A 33 -1.04 4.62 14.84
CA GLU A 33 -0.75 3.40 14.08
C GLU A 33 -1.61 3.28 12.82
N LYS A 34 -2.90 3.63 12.93
CA LYS A 34 -3.82 3.65 11.78
C LYS A 34 -3.41 4.70 10.75
N GLU A 35 -3.12 5.93 11.19
CA GLU A 35 -2.69 7.02 10.32
C GLU A 35 -1.35 6.69 9.62
N MET A 36 -0.42 6.05 10.32
CA MET A 36 0.84 5.57 9.76
C MET A 36 0.59 4.49 8.69
N SER A 37 -0.25 3.50 8.97
CA SER A 37 -0.58 2.45 8.00
C SER A 37 -1.25 3.00 6.73
N GLU A 38 -2.18 3.95 6.88
CA GLU A 38 -2.80 4.63 5.75
C GLU A 38 -1.76 5.46 4.95
N SER A 39 -0.83 6.12 5.64
CA SER A 39 0.26 6.87 5.00
C SER A 39 1.20 5.97 4.19
N GLU A 40 1.57 4.81 4.72
CA GLU A 40 2.40 3.83 4.02
C GLU A 40 1.70 3.30 2.76
N ALA A 41 0.41 2.96 2.86
CA ALA A 41 -0.37 2.55 1.70
C ALA A 41 -0.43 3.65 0.64
N ASN A 42 -0.63 4.91 1.04
CA ASN A 42 -0.65 6.06 0.14
C ASN A 42 0.70 6.29 -0.55
N ALA A 43 1.82 6.05 0.14
CA ALA A 43 3.15 6.12 -0.46
C ALA A 43 3.33 5.05 -1.55
N ILE A 44 2.93 3.79 -1.27
CA ILE A 44 2.98 2.70 -2.25
C ILE A 44 2.10 3.01 -3.48
N ILE A 45 0.88 3.52 -3.27
CA ILE A 45 -0.02 3.91 -4.36
C ILE A 45 0.61 5.00 -5.24
N ARG A 46 1.27 5.98 -4.62
CA ARG A 46 1.97 7.05 -5.34
C ARG A 46 3.09 6.50 -6.22
N ASP A 47 3.95 5.65 -5.66
CA ASP A 47 5.09 5.08 -6.38
C ASP A 47 4.63 4.20 -7.55
N LEU A 48 3.58 3.40 -7.33
CA LEU A 48 2.96 2.59 -8.38
C LEU A 48 2.40 3.47 -9.51
N SER A 49 1.70 4.55 -9.14
CA SER A 49 1.10 5.50 -10.11
C SER A 49 2.17 6.20 -10.95
N LEU A 50 3.29 6.60 -10.34
CA LEU A 50 4.43 7.20 -11.03
C LEU A 50 5.06 6.21 -12.01
N LYS A 51 5.26 4.96 -11.58
CA LYS A 51 5.78 3.89 -12.45
C LYS A 51 4.88 3.65 -13.66
N PHE A 52 3.57 3.52 -13.46
CA PHE A 52 2.61 3.30 -14.55
C PHE A 52 2.55 4.48 -15.51
N THR A 53 2.60 5.71 -14.98
CA THR A 53 2.63 6.92 -15.81
C THR A 53 3.88 6.98 -16.67
N SER A 54 5.05 6.65 -16.11
CA SER A 54 6.31 6.59 -16.85
C SER A 54 6.28 5.57 -17.99
N ILE A 55 5.74 4.36 -17.74
CA ILE A 55 5.54 3.34 -18.78
C ILE A 55 4.62 3.87 -19.89
N LYS A 56 3.47 4.43 -19.51
CA LYS A 56 2.48 4.99 -20.43
C LYS A 56 3.09 6.09 -21.30
N ASP A 57 3.79 7.05 -20.71
CA ASP A 57 4.36 8.19 -21.44
C ASP A 57 5.47 7.75 -22.41
N ARG A 58 6.31 6.79 -22.01
CA ARG A 58 7.33 6.19 -22.87
C ARG A 58 6.71 5.52 -24.10
N GLU A 59 5.75 4.63 -23.88
CA GLU A 59 5.10 3.88 -24.97
C GLU A 59 4.30 4.80 -25.90
N LEU A 60 3.62 5.81 -25.35
CA LEU A 60 2.86 6.77 -26.12
C LEU A 60 3.76 7.66 -26.98
N SER A 61 4.95 8.04 -26.48
CA SER A 61 5.97 8.75 -27.27
C SER A 61 6.48 7.91 -28.45
N MET A 62 6.74 6.62 -28.22
CA MET A 62 7.15 5.67 -29.28
C MET A 62 6.06 5.51 -30.33
N ALA A 63 4.80 5.33 -29.91
CA ALA A 63 3.66 5.23 -30.81
C ALA A 63 3.47 6.50 -31.65
N ARG A 64 3.54 7.69 -31.04
CA ARG A 64 3.46 8.98 -31.76
C ARG A 64 4.53 9.13 -32.84
N THR A 65 5.72 8.58 -32.59
CA THR A 65 6.80 8.60 -33.58
C THR A 65 6.48 7.66 -34.75
N ARG A 66 5.99 6.45 -34.46
CA ARG A 66 5.63 5.44 -35.47
C ARG A 66 4.43 5.86 -36.33
N LEU A 67 3.45 6.58 -35.77
CA LEU A 67 2.29 7.10 -36.50
C LEU A 67 2.66 8.01 -37.69
N LYS A 68 3.90 8.53 -37.73
CA LYS A 68 4.37 9.36 -38.85
C LYS A 68 4.66 8.55 -40.12
N SER A 69 4.85 7.24 -40.01
CA SER A 69 5.33 6.40 -41.11
C SER A 69 4.70 5.01 -41.19
N ALA A 70 3.87 4.61 -40.23
CA ALA A 70 3.21 3.32 -40.17
C ALA A 70 1.68 3.44 -40.16
N ASP A 71 1.02 2.33 -40.49
CA ASP A 71 -0.43 2.21 -40.41
C ASP A 71 -0.94 2.46 -38.97
N PRO A 72 -1.92 3.36 -38.76
CA PRO A 72 -2.40 3.70 -37.43
C PRO A 72 -2.95 2.52 -36.63
N GLU A 73 -3.64 1.58 -37.27
CA GLU A 73 -4.24 0.42 -36.58
C GLU A 73 -3.14 -0.47 -35.99
N SER A 74 -2.13 -0.81 -36.81
CA SER A 74 -0.97 -1.57 -36.37
C SER A 74 -0.21 -0.88 -35.22
N VAL A 75 -0.09 0.45 -35.25
CA VAL A 75 0.59 1.19 -34.16
C VAL A 75 -0.21 1.14 -32.86
N ILE A 76 -1.54 1.18 -32.92
CA ILE A 76 -2.43 1.08 -31.74
C ILE A 76 -2.37 -0.34 -31.16
N GLU A 77 -2.42 -1.37 -32.00
CA GLU A 77 -2.26 -2.76 -31.57
C GLU A 77 -0.91 -2.99 -30.85
N ASP A 78 0.17 -2.47 -31.42
CA ASP A 78 1.50 -2.58 -30.83
C ASP A 78 1.60 -1.80 -29.51
N LEU A 79 1.03 -0.60 -29.44
CA LEU A 79 0.99 0.21 -28.22
C LEU A 79 0.28 -0.55 -27.10
N THR A 80 -0.93 -1.07 -27.36
CA THR A 80 -1.73 -1.77 -26.36
C THR A 80 -1.04 -3.04 -25.87
N ARG A 81 -0.45 -3.83 -26.79
CA ARG A 81 0.34 -5.01 -26.45
C ARG A 81 1.56 -4.65 -25.61
N SER A 82 2.30 -3.63 -26.00
CA SER A 82 3.49 -3.17 -25.29
C SER A 82 3.17 -2.64 -23.89
N LEU A 83 2.07 -1.91 -23.73
CA LEU A 83 1.59 -1.44 -22.43
C LEU A 83 1.30 -2.61 -21.49
N VAL A 84 0.52 -3.60 -21.93
CA VAL A 84 0.20 -4.79 -21.12
C VAL A 84 1.46 -5.53 -20.73
N ASN A 85 2.38 -5.75 -21.67
CA ASN A 85 3.63 -6.45 -21.42
C ASN A 85 4.51 -5.70 -20.41
N ASN A 86 4.69 -4.39 -20.57
CA ASN A 86 5.55 -3.60 -19.69
C ASN A 86 4.96 -3.41 -18.29
N LEU A 87 3.64 -3.35 -18.15
CA LEU A 87 2.98 -3.29 -16.84
C LEU A 87 3.07 -4.62 -16.08
N THR A 88 3.02 -5.75 -16.79
CA THR A 88 2.90 -7.08 -16.16
C THR A 88 4.21 -7.86 -16.08
N SER A 89 5.23 -7.54 -16.87
CA SER A 89 6.48 -8.30 -16.95
C SER A 89 7.17 -8.46 -15.59
N GLU A 90 7.35 -7.36 -14.86
CA GLU A 90 7.99 -7.36 -13.55
C GLU A 90 7.12 -8.03 -12.48
N LEU A 91 5.80 -7.84 -12.55
CA LEU A 91 4.84 -8.52 -11.68
C LEU A 91 4.97 -10.04 -11.82
N TYR A 92 4.94 -10.56 -13.06
CA TYR A 92 5.06 -11.99 -13.32
C TYR A 92 6.42 -12.54 -12.93
N MET A 93 7.50 -11.78 -13.16
CA MET A 93 8.84 -12.18 -12.74
C MET A 93 8.92 -12.30 -11.21
N ASN A 94 8.45 -11.30 -10.48
CA ASN A 94 8.46 -11.27 -9.03
C ASN A 94 7.56 -12.36 -8.43
N MET A 95 6.38 -12.59 -9.00
CA MET A 95 5.51 -13.70 -8.60
C MET A 95 6.16 -15.07 -8.78
N ARG A 96 6.77 -15.32 -9.95
CA ARG A 96 7.47 -16.59 -10.20
C ARG A 96 8.64 -16.77 -9.24
N LYS A 97 9.32 -15.68 -8.87
CA LYS A 97 10.40 -15.69 -7.88
C LYS A 97 9.85 -16.04 -6.49
N ALA A 98 8.83 -15.34 -6.01
CA ALA A 98 8.19 -15.59 -4.72
C ALA A 98 7.73 -17.05 -4.60
N SER A 99 7.07 -17.59 -5.63
CA SER A 99 6.65 -19.00 -5.66
C SER A 99 7.82 -19.98 -5.57
N ARG A 100 8.94 -19.72 -6.26
CA ARG A 100 10.14 -20.58 -6.16
C ARG A 100 10.80 -20.51 -4.78
N GLU A 101 10.71 -19.37 -4.11
CA GLU A 101 11.28 -19.13 -2.78
C GLU A 101 10.35 -19.59 -1.65
N GLY A 102 9.14 -20.08 -1.97
CA GLY A 102 8.15 -20.52 -0.99
C GLY A 102 7.39 -19.37 -0.31
N ASP A 103 7.52 -18.14 -0.82
CA ASP A 103 6.77 -16.97 -0.36
C ASP A 103 5.36 -16.98 -0.96
N TRP A 104 4.51 -17.80 -0.35
CA TRP A 104 3.10 -17.93 -0.73
C TRP A 104 2.27 -16.71 -0.31
N GLU A 105 2.73 -15.93 0.66
CA GLU A 105 2.04 -14.72 1.13
C GLU A 105 2.00 -13.65 0.03
N THR A 106 3.12 -13.41 -0.65
CA THR A 106 3.17 -12.52 -1.82
C THR A 106 2.23 -13.01 -2.92
N CYS A 107 2.20 -14.31 -3.23
CA CYS A 107 1.27 -14.84 -4.23
C CYS A 107 -0.21 -14.65 -3.84
N ALA A 108 -0.55 -14.87 -2.57
CA ALA A 108 -1.89 -14.67 -2.05
C ALA A 108 -2.30 -13.19 -2.02
N ALA A 109 -1.36 -12.29 -1.74
CA ALA A 109 -1.58 -10.84 -1.81
C ALA A 109 -1.90 -10.40 -3.24
N VAL A 110 -1.14 -10.87 -4.25
CA VAL A 110 -1.45 -10.57 -5.66
C VAL A 110 -2.84 -11.10 -6.04
N ARG A 111 -3.20 -12.31 -5.60
CA ARG A 111 -4.53 -12.87 -5.87
C ARG A 111 -5.65 -11.98 -5.35
N ARG A 112 -5.52 -11.49 -4.11
CA ARG A 112 -6.46 -10.55 -3.47
C ARG A 112 -6.51 -9.21 -4.18
N LEU A 113 -5.36 -8.58 -4.42
CA LEU A 113 -5.28 -7.25 -5.03
C LEU A 113 -5.84 -7.20 -6.45
N PHE A 114 -5.73 -8.30 -7.21
CA PHE A 114 -6.27 -8.41 -8.57
C PHE A 114 -7.65 -9.10 -8.64
N GLY A 115 -8.27 -9.42 -7.49
CA GLY A 115 -9.59 -10.04 -7.45
C GLY A 115 -9.68 -11.41 -8.14
N LEU A 116 -8.62 -12.20 -8.05
CA LEU A 116 -8.47 -13.52 -8.67
C LEU A 116 -8.86 -14.68 -7.73
N GLU A 117 -9.51 -14.36 -6.61
CA GLU A 117 -10.08 -15.36 -5.71
C GLU A 117 -11.30 -16.00 -6.39
N ASP A 118 -11.48 -17.31 -6.20
CA ASP A 118 -12.55 -18.05 -6.85
C ASP A 118 -13.90 -17.40 -6.50
N ARG A 119 -14.72 -17.10 -7.53
CA ARG A 119 -16.10 -16.63 -7.34
C ARG A 119 -17.01 -17.75 -6.91
#